data_AF-A1C9W0-F1
#
_entry.id   AF-A1C9W0-F1
#
_cell.length_a   1.000
_cell.length_b   1.000
_cell.length_c   1.000
_cell.angle_alpha   90.00
_cell.angle_beta   90.00
_cell.angle_gamma   90.00
#
_symmetry.space_group_name_H-M   'P 1'
#
loop_
_entity.id
_entity.type
_entity.pdbx_description
1 polymer ?
#
loop_
_entity_poly.entity_id
_entity_poly.type
_entity_poly.pdbx_seq_one_letter_code
_entity_poly.pdbx_strand_id
1 'polypeptide(L)'
;MTGKRKRATAVVPRATAKEDEEEKSTTPDTSYQDVFRKFFESQFEPIDLPGGGVERGRRSEEDSEEEGEEDSEESESGSDWDGMSVEDEDDQVEVVEYCDTRQKEKEILDKKARKAFMTAKPPSLSINSVPTKQTSKKPKNEKADAEDDDAMDAEHLKNDLALQRLLKESHLLDSASELAPTGKNRLKALDLRMQSLGAKSSLYHQNMPSSHRRGIKAKASMKDEKRRREAKENGIILEKPTHNSKVSKGRRERGISGPSIGKLTGATINLSKRDISVIASKRRASKGKSKSKRGRR
;
A
#
# COMPACT_ATOMS: atom_id res chain seq x y z
N MET A 1 57.88 -40.13 11.44
CA MET A 1 58.01 -39.11 12.51
C MET A 1 58.53 -37.83 11.90
N THR A 2 57.67 -36.82 11.72
CA THR A 2 58.04 -35.56 11.07
C THR A 2 57.40 -34.37 11.79
N GLY A 3 58.22 -33.74 12.64
CA GLY A 3 58.31 -32.32 12.98
C GLY A 3 57.04 -31.49 13.19
N LYS A 4 56.62 -31.37 14.46
CA LYS A 4 55.71 -30.30 14.93
C LYS A 4 56.47 -28.96 14.91
N ARG A 5 56.11 -28.02 14.02
CA ARG A 5 56.57 -26.62 14.12
C ARG A 5 55.51 -25.79 14.85
N LYS A 6 55.88 -25.26 16.02
CA LYS A 6 55.12 -24.25 16.77
C LYS A 6 55.17 -22.93 15.98
N ARG A 7 54.03 -22.35 15.62
CA ARG A 7 53.97 -20.96 15.16
C ARG A 7 53.82 -20.07 16.39
N ALA A 8 54.79 -19.19 16.61
CA ALA A 8 54.72 -18.15 17.61
C ALA A 8 53.69 -17.09 17.19
N THR A 9 52.78 -16.76 18.11
CA THR A 9 51.80 -15.68 17.98
C THR A 9 52.49 -14.35 18.24
N ALA A 10 52.68 -13.53 17.19
CA ALA A 10 53.14 -12.16 17.35
C ALA A 10 51.93 -11.28 17.76
N VAL A 11 51.97 -10.77 18.98
CA VAL A 11 51.06 -9.76 19.51
C VAL A 11 51.58 -8.39 19.08
N VAL A 12 50.78 -7.64 18.31
CA VAL A 12 51.07 -6.26 17.90
C VAL A 12 50.70 -5.32 19.05
N PRO A 13 51.61 -4.49 19.59
CA PRO A 13 51.24 -3.46 20.55
C PRO A 13 50.60 -2.26 19.84
N ARG A 14 49.46 -1.81 20.38
CA ARG A 14 48.75 -0.59 19.99
C ARG A 14 49.49 0.62 20.57
N ALA A 15 50.15 1.40 19.73
CA ALA A 15 50.71 2.69 20.13
C ALA A 15 49.59 3.74 20.23
N THR A 16 49.49 4.39 21.39
CA THR A 16 48.75 5.63 21.60
C THR A 16 49.74 6.79 21.51
N ALA A 17 49.69 7.57 20.44
CA ALA A 17 50.36 8.85 20.33
C ALA A 17 49.30 9.92 20.06
N LYS A 18 49.15 10.84 21.02
CA LYS A 18 48.57 12.16 20.82
C LYS A 18 49.72 13.04 20.36
N GLU A 19 49.67 13.55 19.13
CA GLU A 19 50.35 14.78 18.73
C GLU A 19 49.45 15.47 17.71
N ASP A 20 49.12 16.73 18.02
CA ASP A 20 48.49 17.72 17.16
C ASP A 20 49.38 17.95 15.92
N GLU A 21 48.79 17.98 14.71
CA GLU A 21 49.19 18.85 13.59
C GLU A 21 48.12 18.82 12.48
N GLU A 22 47.51 19.99 12.30
CA GLU A 22 47.06 20.60 11.03
C GLU A 22 46.29 19.76 9.99
N GLU A 23 44.97 19.65 10.19
CA GLU A 23 44.05 19.41 9.07
C GLU A 23 43.87 20.68 8.23
N LYS A 24 44.58 20.78 7.10
CA LYS A 24 44.12 21.57 5.94
C LYS A 24 42.89 20.90 5.35
N SER A 25 41.73 21.19 5.93
CA SER A 25 40.45 20.92 5.29
C SER A 25 40.17 22.03 4.27
N THR A 26 39.95 21.57 3.05
CA THR A 26 39.51 22.29 1.87
C THR A 26 38.25 23.11 2.18
N THR A 27 38.34 24.44 2.06
CA THR A 27 37.17 25.33 1.99
C THR A 27 36.71 25.46 0.54
N PRO A 28 35.60 24.80 0.17
CA PRO A 28 34.68 25.39 -0.77
C PRO A 28 33.38 25.75 -0.02
N ASP A 29 32.80 26.88 -0.42
CA ASP A 29 31.38 27.22 -0.26
C ASP A 29 30.95 28.13 0.90
N THR A 30 31.85 28.94 1.49
CA THR A 30 31.38 30.18 2.16
C THR A 30 30.70 31.12 1.17
N SER A 31 31.22 31.17 -0.07
CA SER A 31 30.69 32.01 -1.15
C SER A 31 29.26 31.65 -1.57
N TYR A 32 28.87 30.37 -1.61
CA TYR A 32 27.50 30.00 -2.00
C TYR A 32 26.50 30.26 -0.87
N GLN A 33 26.90 30.04 0.39
CA GLN A 33 26.07 30.37 1.54
C GLN A 33 25.81 31.88 1.63
N ASP A 34 26.81 32.72 1.32
CA ASP A 34 26.63 34.18 1.26
C ASP A 34 25.71 34.61 0.10
N VAL A 35 25.71 33.89 -1.03
CA VAL A 35 24.79 34.16 -2.15
C VAL A 35 23.34 33.85 -1.75
N PHE A 36 23.10 32.70 -1.10
CA PHE A 36 21.76 32.37 -0.60
C PHE A 36 21.32 33.31 0.51
N ARG A 37 22.23 33.74 1.39
CA ARG A 37 21.91 34.71 2.44
C ARG A 37 21.52 36.06 1.86
N LYS A 38 22.26 36.57 0.86
CA LYS A 38 21.91 37.82 0.16
C LYS A 38 20.58 37.74 -0.59
N PHE A 39 20.31 36.61 -1.25
CA PHE A 39 19.03 36.41 -1.94
C PHE A 39 17.86 36.34 -0.95
N PHE A 40 18.08 35.72 0.22
CA PHE A 40 17.09 35.66 1.28
C PHE A 40 16.86 37.05 1.92
N GLU A 41 17.93 37.77 2.26
CA GLU A 41 17.89 39.15 2.79
C GLU A 41 17.24 40.12 1.78
N SER A 42 17.32 39.87 0.47
CA SER A 42 16.66 40.69 -0.55
C SER A 42 15.17 40.39 -0.73
N GLN A 43 14.77 39.15 -0.41
CA GLN A 43 13.37 38.69 -0.52
C GLN A 43 12.59 38.98 0.76
N PHE A 44 13.28 38.96 1.90
CA PHE A 44 12.69 39.13 3.22
C PHE A 44 13.42 40.28 3.93
N GLU A 45 12.71 41.39 4.14
CA GLU A 45 13.20 42.42 5.04
C GLU A 45 13.38 41.84 6.45
N PRO A 46 14.43 42.22 7.20
CA PRO A 46 14.58 41.80 8.58
C PRO A 46 13.34 42.16 9.39
N ILE A 47 12.68 41.16 9.96
CA ILE A 47 11.51 41.36 10.81
C ILE A 47 11.97 42.08 12.09
N ASP A 48 11.54 43.32 12.28
CA ASP A 48 11.74 44.05 13.53
C ASP A 48 10.89 43.39 14.63
N LEU A 49 11.52 42.52 15.41
CA LEU A 49 10.91 41.98 16.62
C LEU A 49 10.79 43.13 17.65
N PRO A 50 9.61 43.36 18.26
CA PRO A 50 9.49 44.30 19.36
C PRO A 50 10.18 43.71 20.60
N GLY A 51 11.47 43.97 20.73
CA GLY A 51 12.30 43.52 21.86
C GLY A 51 13.68 43.09 21.39
N GLY A 52 14.66 44.00 21.48
CA GLY A 52 16.01 43.80 20.96
C GLY A 52 16.77 42.59 21.53
N GLY A 53 17.58 41.98 20.66
CA GLY A 53 18.81 41.24 20.97
C GLY A 53 18.68 40.03 21.91
N VAL A 54 18.38 38.85 21.37
CA VAL A 54 18.54 37.59 22.12
C VAL A 54 19.86 36.91 21.73
N GLU A 55 20.87 37.05 22.60
CA GLU A 55 22.03 36.16 22.63
C GLU A 55 21.57 34.71 22.85
N ARG A 56 22.14 33.78 22.09
CA ARG A 56 21.83 32.35 22.19
C ARG A 56 22.37 31.77 23.51
N GLY A 57 21.47 31.42 24.42
CA GLY A 57 21.78 30.69 25.66
C GLY A 57 20.76 29.59 25.97
N ARG A 58 21.12 28.34 25.64
CA ARG A 58 20.81 27.06 26.32
C ARG A 58 19.50 26.92 27.16
N ARG A 59 18.66 25.92 26.75
CA ARG A 59 18.04 24.82 27.56
C ARG A 59 16.52 24.88 27.90
N SER A 60 15.80 23.88 27.35
CA SER A 60 14.69 23.06 27.91
C SER A 60 13.22 23.52 27.88
N GLU A 61 12.45 22.73 27.10
CA GLU A 61 11.15 22.05 27.35
C GLU A 61 9.82 22.82 27.50
N GLU A 62 8.82 22.21 26.83
CA GLU A 62 7.36 22.24 27.00
C GLU A 62 6.54 23.45 26.48
N ASP A 63 5.88 23.22 25.33
CA ASP A 63 4.43 22.90 25.25
C ASP A 63 3.59 23.76 24.27
N SER A 64 2.77 23.03 23.52
CA SER A 64 1.47 23.38 22.91
C SER A 64 1.38 24.37 21.73
N GLU A 65 1.33 23.75 20.54
CA GLU A 65 0.18 23.69 19.61
C GLU A 65 -0.57 24.97 19.16
N GLU A 66 -0.80 24.98 17.83
CA GLU A 66 -2.07 25.31 17.15
C GLU A 66 -2.10 26.52 16.19
N GLU A 67 -1.99 26.17 14.91
CA GLU A 67 -2.75 26.58 13.71
C GLU A 67 -2.95 28.05 13.28
N GLY A 68 -2.95 28.23 11.96
CA GLY A 68 -3.74 29.28 11.29
C GLY A 68 -3.08 29.92 10.07
N GLU A 69 -3.21 29.26 8.92
CA GLU A 69 -2.94 29.82 7.58
C GLU A 69 -4.00 30.86 7.15
N GLU A 70 -3.68 31.56 6.05
CA GLU A 70 -4.56 32.26 5.08
C GLU A 70 -4.62 33.80 5.12
N ASP A 71 -3.66 34.38 4.41
CA ASP A 71 -3.84 35.16 3.17
C ASP A 71 -5.24 35.75 2.87
N SER A 72 -5.34 37.08 2.75
CA SER A 72 -6.23 37.70 1.77
C SER A 72 -5.91 39.18 1.56
N GLU A 73 -5.62 39.44 0.31
CA GLU A 73 -5.36 40.71 -0.35
C GLU A 73 -6.66 41.53 -0.46
N GLU A 74 -6.62 42.84 -0.21
CA GLU A 74 -7.67 43.73 -0.71
C GLU A 74 -7.08 45.02 -1.28
N SER A 75 -7.38 45.20 -2.57
CA SER A 75 -7.01 46.30 -3.43
C SER A 75 -7.73 47.59 -3.08
N GLU A 76 -7.02 48.65 -3.43
CA GLU A 76 -7.41 50.03 -3.62
C GLU A 76 -8.87 50.28 -4.01
N SER A 77 -9.41 51.39 -3.51
CA SER A 77 -9.62 52.60 -4.33
C SER A 77 -10.92 53.32 -3.98
N GLY A 78 -10.79 54.62 -3.71
CA GLY A 78 -11.68 55.59 -4.34
C GLY A 78 -12.72 56.27 -3.46
N SER A 79 -12.51 57.58 -3.34
CA SER A 79 -13.52 58.60 -3.66
C SER A 79 -14.39 59.15 -2.53
N ASP A 80 -13.88 60.25 -1.97
CA ASP A 80 -14.54 61.57 -1.95
C ASP A 80 -15.99 61.64 -1.44
N TRP A 81 -16.16 62.06 -0.18
CA TRP A 81 -17.43 62.62 0.29
C TRP A 81 -17.19 63.97 0.98
N ASP A 82 -17.60 64.99 0.24
CA ASP A 82 -17.65 66.41 0.56
C ASP A 82 -18.72 66.70 1.61
N GLY A 83 -18.47 67.70 2.45
CA GLY A 83 -19.23 67.97 3.66
C GLY A 83 -20.63 68.52 3.42
N MET A 84 -21.59 68.08 4.26
CA MET A 84 -22.80 68.82 4.51
C MET A 84 -22.88 69.20 5.98
N SER A 85 -22.56 70.47 6.26
CA SER A 85 -22.99 71.18 7.46
C SER A 85 -24.47 71.53 7.32
N VAL A 86 -25.29 71.10 8.27
CA VAL A 86 -26.52 71.82 8.61
C VAL A 86 -26.79 71.66 10.11
N GLU A 87 -26.89 72.78 10.77
CA GLU A 87 -27.25 72.95 12.18
C GLU A 87 -28.67 73.52 12.13
N ASP A 88 -29.66 72.73 12.56
CA ASP A 88 -30.89 73.21 13.22
C ASP A 88 -31.85 72.04 13.51
N GLU A 89 -32.06 71.84 14.81
CA GLU A 89 -33.28 71.44 15.52
C GLU A 89 -34.07 70.19 15.07
N ASP A 90 -33.99 69.17 15.94
CA ASP A 90 -34.94 68.07 16.13
C ASP A 90 -35.19 67.09 14.96
N ASP A 91 -34.11 66.63 14.33
CA ASP A 91 -34.18 65.42 13.51
C ASP A 91 -34.00 64.17 14.39
N GLN A 92 -35.12 63.53 14.76
CA GLN A 92 -35.10 62.17 15.27
C GLN A 92 -34.58 61.25 14.16
N VAL A 93 -33.29 60.88 14.25
CA VAL A 93 -32.62 60.03 13.25
C VAL A 93 -33.33 58.67 13.18
N GLU A 94 -34.03 58.41 12.07
CA GLU A 94 -34.55 57.08 11.76
C GLU A 94 -33.41 56.23 11.20
N VAL A 95 -32.76 55.47 12.07
CA VAL A 95 -31.76 54.48 11.65
C VAL A 95 -32.48 53.26 11.12
N VAL A 96 -32.67 53.19 9.80
CA VAL A 96 -33.06 51.94 9.12
C VAL A 96 -31.79 51.11 8.95
N GLU A 97 -31.54 50.21 9.89
CA GLU A 97 -30.52 49.20 9.73
C GLU A 97 -31.00 48.17 8.69
N TYR A 98 -30.52 48.29 7.46
CA TYR A 98 -30.50 47.13 6.58
C TYR A 98 -29.47 46.18 7.17
N CYS A 99 -29.90 45.27 8.05
CA CYS A 99 -29.16 44.05 8.24
C CYS A 99 -29.10 43.42 6.86
N ASP A 100 -27.99 43.62 6.16
CA ASP A 100 -27.71 43.06 4.85
C ASP A 100 -27.52 41.56 5.11
N THR A 101 -28.63 40.88 5.40
CA THR A 101 -28.80 39.48 5.09
C THR A 101 -28.85 39.44 3.57
N ARG A 102 -27.71 39.73 2.94
CA ARG A 102 -27.11 38.84 1.96
C ARG A 102 -27.05 37.48 2.64
N GLN A 103 -28.23 36.87 2.80
CA GLN A 103 -28.43 35.45 2.84
C GLN A 103 -27.70 35.04 1.59
N LYS A 104 -26.42 34.67 1.74
CA LYS A 104 -25.58 34.19 0.66
C LYS A 104 -26.47 33.27 -0.15
N GLU A 105 -26.82 33.79 -1.31
CA GLU A 105 -27.71 33.26 -2.32
C GLU A 105 -28.25 31.86 -2.00
N LYS A 106 -29.40 31.81 -1.30
CA LYS A 106 -30.32 30.67 -1.45
C LYS A 106 -30.92 30.60 -2.88
N GLU A 107 -30.38 31.40 -3.80
CA GLU A 107 -30.74 31.54 -5.20
C GLU A 107 -29.93 30.64 -6.15
N ILE A 108 -29.04 29.77 -5.66
CA ILE A 108 -28.73 28.56 -6.43
C ILE A 108 -29.81 27.53 -6.09
N LEU A 109 -31.04 27.78 -6.56
CA LEU A 109 -32.08 26.77 -6.61
C LEU A 109 -31.44 25.47 -7.12
N ASP A 110 -31.60 24.37 -6.37
CA ASP A 110 -31.09 23.04 -6.75
C ASP A 110 -31.33 22.84 -8.26
N LYS A 111 -30.33 22.36 -9.00
CA LYS A 111 -30.39 22.17 -10.46
C LYS A 111 -31.67 21.44 -10.89
N LYS A 112 -32.22 20.60 -9.99
CA LYS A 112 -33.51 19.94 -10.14
C LYS A 112 -34.72 20.88 -10.01
N ALA A 113 -34.74 21.76 -9.01
CA ALA A 113 -35.77 22.78 -8.82
C ALA A 113 -35.80 23.79 -9.98
N ARG A 114 -34.62 24.24 -10.44
CA ARG A 114 -34.53 25.16 -11.58
C ARG A 114 -35.05 24.53 -12.87
N LYS A 115 -34.77 23.25 -13.12
CA LYS A 115 -35.33 22.50 -14.28
C LYS A 115 -36.84 22.30 -14.17
N ALA A 116 -37.37 22.05 -12.97
CA ALA A 116 -38.81 21.89 -12.77
C ALA A 116 -39.57 23.20 -13.05
N PHE A 117 -38.99 24.35 -12.71
CA PHE A 117 -39.61 25.65 -12.93
C PHE A 117 -39.38 26.24 -14.34
N MET A 118 -38.23 25.98 -14.96
CA MET A 118 -37.82 26.62 -16.23
C MET A 118 -38.05 25.73 -17.47
N THR A 119 -38.81 24.65 -17.35
CA THR A 119 -39.24 23.85 -18.52
C THR A 119 -40.72 24.08 -18.79
N ALA A 120 -41.14 23.96 -20.05
CA ALA A 120 -42.50 24.27 -20.51
C ALA A 120 -43.61 23.38 -19.90
N LYS A 121 -43.30 22.54 -18.91
CA LYS A 121 -44.23 21.67 -18.21
C LYS A 121 -44.51 22.26 -16.84
N PRO A 122 -45.76 22.58 -16.49
CA PRO A 122 -46.08 23.13 -15.17
C PRO A 122 -45.72 22.12 -14.08
N PRO A 123 -45.17 22.56 -12.93
CA PRO A 123 -44.89 21.67 -11.81
C PRO A 123 -46.20 21.03 -11.33
N SER A 124 -46.28 19.70 -11.40
CA SER A 124 -47.44 18.96 -10.91
C SER A 124 -47.49 19.03 -9.38
N LEU A 125 -48.60 19.48 -8.81
CA LEU A 125 -48.82 19.61 -7.34
C LEU A 125 -48.75 18.28 -6.56
N SER A 126 -48.51 17.15 -7.22
CA SER A 126 -48.34 15.83 -6.59
C SER A 126 -46.86 15.54 -6.27
N ILE A 127 -46.23 16.40 -5.47
CA ILE A 127 -44.90 16.09 -4.91
C ILE A 127 -45.10 15.69 -3.46
N ASN A 128 -45.41 14.41 -3.28
CA ASN A 128 -45.10 13.74 -2.03
C ASN A 128 -43.61 13.94 -1.77
N SER A 129 -43.27 14.49 -0.60
CA SER A 129 -41.95 14.32 0.00
C SER A 129 -41.61 12.84 -0.08
N VAL A 130 -40.70 12.48 -0.99
CA VAL A 130 -40.06 11.18 -0.96
C VAL A 130 -38.83 11.41 -0.09
N PRO A 131 -38.86 11.08 1.21
CA PRO A 131 -37.63 10.99 1.96
C PRO A 131 -36.79 9.93 1.26
N THR A 132 -35.63 10.36 0.77
CA THR A 132 -34.56 9.49 0.32
C THR A 132 -34.38 8.44 1.41
N LYS A 133 -34.78 7.19 1.12
CA LYS A 133 -34.53 6.06 2.01
C LYS A 133 -33.01 5.94 2.14
N GLN A 134 -32.46 6.52 3.21
CA GLN A 134 -31.18 6.07 3.73
C GLN A 134 -31.42 4.63 4.15
N THR A 135 -30.96 3.70 3.31
CA THR A 135 -30.89 2.28 3.65
C THR A 135 -29.79 2.12 4.67
N SER A 136 -30.06 2.46 5.93
CA SER A 136 -29.27 1.98 7.06
C SER A 136 -29.44 0.46 7.10
N LYS A 137 -28.47 -0.26 6.54
CA LYS A 137 -28.37 -1.71 6.69
C LYS A 137 -28.22 -1.98 8.19
N LYS A 138 -29.21 -2.67 8.77
CA LYS A 138 -29.08 -3.33 10.08
C LYS A 138 -27.88 -4.30 10.00
N PRO A 139 -27.05 -4.41 11.05
CA PRO A 139 -25.97 -5.40 11.08
C PRO A 139 -26.61 -6.79 11.05
N LYS A 140 -26.25 -7.57 10.03
CA LYS A 140 -26.64 -8.97 9.88
C LYS A 140 -25.38 -9.80 10.05
N ASN A 141 -25.29 -10.51 11.16
CA ASN A 141 -24.39 -11.64 11.40
C ASN A 141 -22.90 -11.37 11.12
N GLU A 142 -22.12 -11.31 12.19
CA GLU A 142 -20.65 -11.12 12.26
C GLU A 142 -19.79 -11.98 11.33
N LYS A 143 -20.34 -12.99 10.64
CA LYS A 143 -19.61 -13.83 9.68
C LYS A 143 -19.82 -13.44 8.21
N ALA A 144 -20.87 -12.71 7.88
CA ALA A 144 -21.10 -12.20 6.53
C ALA A 144 -20.47 -10.81 6.34
N ASP A 145 -20.49 -9.97 7.39
CA ASP A 145 -19.81 -8.66 7.37
C ASP A 145 -18.29 -8.81 7.21
N ALA A 146 -17.65 -9.82 7.82
CA ALA A 146 -16.20 -10.01 7.72
C ALA A 146 -15.71 -10.36 6.30
N GLU A 147 -16.48 -11.14 5.53
CA GLU A 147 -16.12 -11.46 4.14
C GLU A 147 -16.33 -10.27 3.20
N ASP A 148 -17.36 -9.46 3.46
CA ASP A 148 -17.62 -8.22 2.72
C ASP A 148 -16.57 -7.14 3.08
N ASP A 149 -16.18 -7.01 4.34
CA ASP A 149 -15.13 -6.10 4.82
C ASP A 149 -13.75 -6.50 4.26
N ASP A 150 -13.40 -7.79 4.29
CA ASP A 150 -12.16 -8.30 3.67
C ASP A 150 -12.11 -8.00 2.16
N ALA A 151 -13.26 -8.04 1.49
CA ALA A 151 -13.36 -7.69 0.07
C ALA A 151 -13.17 -6.19 -0.16
N MET A 152 -13.78 -5.34 0.67
CA MET A 152 -13.60 -3.88 0.62
C MET A 152 -12.15 -3.48 0.93
N ASP A 153 -11.53 -4.07 1.95
CA ASP A 153 -10.13 -3.85 2.30
C ASP A 153 -9.20 -4.29 1.16
N ALA A 154 -9.49 -5.41 0.50
CA ALA A 154 -8.73 -5.83 -0.66
C ALA A 154 -8.89 -4.86 -1.85
N GLU A 155 -10.04 -4.20 -2.01
CA GLU A 155 -10.24 -3.15 -3.02
C GLU A 155 -9.51 -1.85 -2.66
N HIS A 156 -9.59 -1.42 -1.39
CA HIS A 156 -8.85 -0.26 -0.90
C HIS A 156 -7.34 -0.46 -1.03
N LEU A 157 -6.84 -1.64 -0.66
CA LEU A 157 -5.44 -2.00 -0.84
C LEU A 157 -5.03 -1.99 -2.31
N LYS A 158 -5.89 -2.41 -3.25
CA LYS A 158 -5.57 -2.33 -4.70
C LYS A 158 -5.42 -0.89 -5.17
N ASN A 159 -6.22 0.03 -4.63
CA ASN A 159 -6.24 1.44 -5.02
C ASN A 159 -5.09 2.23 -4.39
N ASP A 160 -4.68 1.89 -3.16
CA ASP A 160 -3.59 2.58 -2.47
C ASP A 160 -2.21 1.94 -2.73
N LEU A 161 -1.48 2.53 -3.67
CA LEU A 161 -0.11 2.10 -4.02
C LEU A 161 0.89 2.35 -2.86
N ALA A 162 0.74 3.45 -2.13
CA ALA A 162 1.68 3.80 -1.06
C ALA A 162 1.59 2.77 0.07
N LEU A 163 0.36 2.40 0.46
CA LEU A 163 0.11 1.36 1.46
C LEU A 163 0.58 -0.02 0.98
N GLN A 164 0.36 -0.39 -0.29
CA GLN A 164 0.91 -1.63 -0.85
C GLN A 164 2.44 -1.70 -0.75
N ARG A 165 3.13 -0.59 -1.06
CA ARG A 165 4.60 -0.51 -0.96
C ARG A 165 5.04 -0.64 0.49
N LEU A 166 4.42 0.11 1.39
CA LEU A 166 4.73 0.09 2.81
C LEU A 166 4.58 -1.32 3.40
N LEU A 167 3.45 -1.99 3.15
CA LEU A 167 3.20 -3.34 3.68
C LEU A 167 4.20 -4.36 3.14
N LYS A 168 4.51 -4.33 1.84
CA LYS A 168 5.47 -5.25 1.20
C LYS A 168 6.92 -4.98 1.60
N GLU A 169 7.27 -3.72 1.81
CA GLU A 169 8.66 -3.27 2.07
C GLU A 169 8.96 -3.10 3.56
N SER A 170 7.97 -3.22 4.45
CA SER A 170 8.07 -3.09 5.91
C SER A 170 9.27 -3.82 6.53
N HIS A 171 9.57 -5.04 6.08
CA HIS A 171 10.70 -5.84 6.56
C HIS A 171 12.08 -5.22 6.27
N LEU A 172 12.18 -4.33 5.28
CA LEU A 172 13.39 -3.55 5.00
C LEU A 172 13.48 -2.30 5.87
N LEU A 173 12.34 -1.83 6.40
CA LEU A 173 12.20 -0.61 7.20
C LEU A 173 12.12 -0.89 8.70
N ASP A 174 11.92 -2.15 9.14
CA ASP A 174 11.79 -2.54 10.54
C ASP A 174 12.97 -2.10 11.43
N SER A 175 14.17 -2.00 10.85
CA SER A 175 15.36 -1.51 11.56
C SER A 175 15.67 -0.02 11.31
N ALA A 176 14.89 0.66 10.48
CA ALA A 176 15.07 2.06 10.12
C ALA A 176 14.10 2.94 10.91
N SER A 177 14.56 4.12 11.35
CA SER A 177 13.71 5.08 12.06
C SER A 177 12.75 5.84 11.12
N GLU A 178 12.99 5.78 9.81
CA GLU A 178 12.27 6.57 8.81
C GLU A 178 11.52 5.64 7.84
N LEU A 179 10.30 6.04 7.47
CA LEU A 179 9.42 5.28 6.58
C LEU A 179 9.89 5.30 5.11
N ALA A 180 10.74 6.26 4.74
CA ALA A 180 11.31 6.34 3.41
C ALA A 180 12.55 5.42 3.30
N PRO A 181 12.60 4.47 2.35
CA PRO A 181 13.76 3.61 2.19
C PRO A 181 14.95 4.41 1.63
N THR A 182 16.01 4.55 2.42
CA THR A 182 17.25 5.24 2.04
C THR A 182 18.40 4.27 1.74
N GLY A 183 19.44 4.76 1.05
CA GLY A 183 20.69 4.03 0.79
C GLY A 183 20.53 2.63 0.18
N LYS A 184 20.98 1.60 0.91
CA LYS A 184 20.92 0.18 0.47
C LYS A 184 19.49 -0.36 0.48
N ASN A 185 18.66 0.08 1.43
CA ASN A 185 17.27 -0.35 1.51
C ASN A 185 16.45 0.25 0.37
N ARG A 186 16.80 1.46 -0.09
CA ARG A 186 16.25 2.05 -1.33
C ARG A 186 16.41 1.10 -2.52
N LEU A 187 17.61 0.59 -2.75
CA LEU A 187 17.87 -0.27 -3.91
C LEU A 187 17.13 -1.61 -3.82
N LYS A 188 17.03 -2.20 -2.62
CA LYS A 188 16.23 -3.41 -2.38
C LYS A 188 14.73 -3.16 -2.56
N ALA A 189 14.23 -2.03 -2.06
CA ALA A 189 12.84 -1.62 -2.25
C ALA A 189 12.53 -1.43 -3.75
N LEU A 190 13.42 -0.78 -4.51
CA LEU A 190 13.27 -0.66 -5.96
C LEU A 190 13.24 -2.02 -6.66
N ASP A 191 14.09 -2.98 -6.27
CA ASP A 191 14.06 -4.34 -6.83
C ASP A 191 12.74 -5.07 -6.50
N LEU A 192 12.21 -4.92 -5.28
CA LEU A 192 10.90 -5.46 -4.90
C LEU A 192 9.74 -4.80 -5.68
N ARG A 193 9.81 -3.49 -5.93
CA ARG A 193 8.83 -2.77 -6.77
C ARG A 193 8.86 -3.26 -8.21
N MET A 194 10.04 -3.51 -8.77
CA MET A 194 10.16 -4.08 -10.12
C MET A 194 9.59 -5.50 -10.18
N GLN A 195 9.82 -6.33 -9.16
CA GLN A 195 9.22 -7.66 -9.07
C GLN A 195 7.70 -7.61 -8.95
N SER A 196 7.14 -6.67 -8.16
CA SER A 196 5.69 -6.52 -8.00
C SER A 196 5.01 -6.02 -9.28
N LEU A 197 5.72 -5.23 -10.10
CA LEU A 197 5.29 -4.85 -11.46
C LEU A 197 5.35 -6.01 -12.46
N GLY A 198 6.00 -7.13 -12.13
CA GLY A 198 6.03 -8.34 -12.95
C GLY A 198 7.42 -8.77 -13.44
N ALA A 199 8.51 -8.17 -12.94
CA ALA A 199 9.85 -8.66 -13.24
C ALA A 199 10.04 -10.09 -12.70
N LYS A 200 10.42 -11.02 -13.58
CA LYS A 200 10.55 -12.45 -13.26
C LYS A 200 11.81 -12.78 -12.44
N SER A 201 12.79 -11.89 -12.43
CA SER A 201 14.09 -12.08 -11.78
C SER A 201 14.48 -10.85 -10.97
N SER A 202 15.02 -11.08 -9.77
CA SER A 202 15.65 -10.06 -8.94
C SER A 202 16.99 -9.62 -9.53
N LEU A 203 17.29 -8.32 -9.45
CA LEU A 203 18.61 -7.77 -9.77
C LEU A 203 19.70 -8.26 -8.80
N TYR A 204 19.32 -8.69 -7.60
CA TYR A 204 20.23 -9.22 -6.57
C TYR A 204 20.51 -10.72 -6.71
N HIS A 205 20.16 -11.34 -7.84
CA HIS A 205 20.48 -12.74 -8.07
C HIS A 205 21.99 -12.98 -8.22
N GLN A 206 22.59 -13.81 -7.36
CA GLN A 206 24.01 -14.13 -7.40
C GLN A 206 24.30 -15.51 -8.03
N ASN A 207 25.34 -15.58 -8.87
CA ASN A 207 25.87 -16.82 -9.44
C ASN A 207 26.72 -17.59 -8.42
N MET A 208 26.09 -18.49 -7.67
CA MET A 208 26.74 -19.34 -6.65
C MET A 208 26.85 -20.82 -7.07
N PRO A 209 27.95 -21.53 -6.71
CA PRO A 209 28.06 -22.98 -6.88
C PRO A 209 26.92 -23.75 -6.22
N SER A 210 26.58 -24.92 -6.78
CA SER A 210 25.40 -25.69 -6.39
C SER A 210 25.46 -26.17 -4.93
N SER A 211 26.64 -26.56 -4.44
CA SER A 211 26.88 -26.99 -3.05
C SER A 211 26.55 -25.88 -2.05
N HIS A 212 27.12 -24.69 -2.23
CA HIS A 212 26.85 -23.53 -1.38
C HIS A 212 25.40 -23.09 -1.44
N ARG A 213 24.80 -23.06 -2.64
CA ARG A 213 23.39 -22.70 -2.82
C ARG A 213 22.46 -23.64 -2.07
N ARG A 214 22.72 -24.95 -2.13
CA ARG A 214 21.96 -25.97 -1.38
C ARG A 214 22.16 -25.80 0.13
N GLY A 215 23.39 -25.57 0.58
CA GLY A 215 23.71 -25.34 1.99
C GLY A 215 23.01 -24.11 2.58
N ILE A 216 23.02 -22.98 1.87
CA ILE A 216 22.33 -21.74 2.29
C ILE A 216 20.82 -21.96 2.39
N LYS A 217 20.21 -22.60 1.38
CA LYS A 217 18.78 -22.92 1.39
C LYS A 217 18.39 -23.87 2.52
N ALA A 218 19.19 -24.91 2.75
CA ALA A 218 18.98 -25.85 3.86
C ALA A 218 19.13 -25.17 5.22
N LYS A 219 20.12 -24.29 5.39
CA LYS A 219 20.30 -23.53 6.63
C LYS A 219 19.14 -22.56 6.89
N ALA A 220 18.65 -21.89 5.85
CA ALA A 220 17.48 -21.03 5.94
C ALA A 220 16.25 -21.84 6.37
N SER A 221 15.97 -22.98 5.73
CA SER A 221 14.83 -23.83 6.10
C SER A 221 14.95 -24.37 7.53
N MET A 222 16.15 -24.82 7.95
CA MET A 222 16.37 -25.26 9.34
C MET A 222 16.15 -24.14 10.36
N LYS A 223 16.59 -22.91 10.07
CA LYS A 223 16.37 -21.75 10.95
C LYS A 223 14.89 -21.42 11.07
N ASP A 224 14.18 -21.43 9.95
CA ASP A 224 12.75 -21.14 9.91
C ASP A 224 11.91 -22.25 10.57
N GLU A 225 12.30 -23.52 10.39
CA GLU A 225 11.69 -24.65 11.08
C GLU A 225 11.92 -24.56 12.59
N LYS A 226 13.13 -24.23 13.04
CA LYS A 226 13.43 -24.02 14.45
C LYS A 226 12.58 -22.88 15.03
N ARG A 227 12.53 -21.72 14.37
CA ARG A 227 11.67 -20.58 14.77
C ARG A 227 10.20 -20.99 14.87
N ARG A 228 9.68 -21.77 13.93
CA ARG A 228 8.29 -22.23 13.93
C ARG A 228 8.01 -23.28 15.01
N ARG A 229 8.95 -24.19 15.29
CA ARG A 229 8.83 -25.16 16.40
C ARG A 229 8.81 -24.43 17.73
N GLU A 230 9.77 -23.53 17.96
CA GLU A 230 9.84 -22.71 19.18
C GLU A 230 8.59 -21.83 19.34
N ALA A 231 8.12 -21.19 18.27
CA ALA A 231 6.88 -20.40 18.33
C ALA A 231 5.66 -21.27 18.66
N LYS A 232 5.56 -22.48 18.07
CA LYS A 232 4.48 -23.43 18.37
C LYS A 232 4.54 -23.91 19.82
N GLU A 233 5.74 -24.20 20.32
CA GLU A 233 5.99 -24.62 21.71
C GLU A 233 5.65 -23.50 22.70
N ASN A 234 5.94 -22.23 22.33
CA ASN A 234 5.65 -21.05 23.14
C ASN A 234 4.24 -20.47 22.90
N GLY A 235 3.42 -21.06 22.03
CA GLY A 235 2.09 -20.56 21.71
C GLY A 235 2.03 -19.26 20.90
N ILE A 236 3.13 -18.83 20.27
CA ILE A 236 3.21 -17.64 19.40
C ILE A 236 2.72 -18.00 18.00
N ILE A 237 1.74 -17.23 17.48
CA ILE A 237 1.22 -17.40 16.13
C ILE A 237 2.14 -16.69 15.13
N LEU A 238 2.64 -17.45 14.15
CA LEU A 238 3.42 -16.92 13.02
C LEU A 238 2.57 -16.91 11.74
N GLU A 239 3.04 -16.15 10.75
CA GLU A 239 2.48 -16.16 9.40
C GLU A 239 2.39 -17.58 8.81
N LYS A 240 1.30 -17.82 8.07
CA LYS A 240 1.08 -19.09 7.39
C LYS A 240 2.11 -19.21 6.25
N PRO A 241 2.87 -20.32 6.16
CA PRO A 241 3.84 -20.48 5.09
C PRO A 241 3.12 -20.50 3.74
N THR A 242 3.55 -19.64 2.81
CA THR A 242 3.12 -19.73 1.42
C THR A 242 3.68 -21.02 0.84
N HIS A 243 2.82 -22.04 0.66
CA HIS A 243 3.25 -23.30 0.10
C HIS A 243 3.59 -23.05 -1.38
N ASN A 244 4.86 -22.80 -1.67
CA ASN A 244 5.38 -22.78 -3.03
C ASN A 244 5.30 -24.20 -3.56
N SER A 245 4.12 -24.58 -4.06
CA SER A 245 3.93 -25.84 -4.75
C SER A 245 4.92 -25.80 -5.91
N LYS A 246 6.03 -26.53 -5.77
CA LYS A 246 6.83 -26.90 -6.93
C LYS A 246 5.82 -27.57 -7.84
N VAL A 247 5.42 -26.87 -8.90
CA VAL A 247 4.50 -27.41 -9.90
C VAL A 247 5.20 -28.67 -10.37
N SER A 248 4.75 -29.83 -9.88
CA SER A 248 5.25 -31.10 -10.37
C SER A 248 4.78 -31.13 -11.81
N LYS A 249 5.67 -30.81 -12.74
CA LYS A 249 5.34 -30.64 -14.17
C LYS A 249 4.81 -31.91 -14.81
N GLY A 250 4.70 -33.01 -14.07
CA GLY A 250 4.02 -34.23 -14.47
C GLY A 250 2.74 -34.45 -13.68
N ARG A 251 1.64 -34.71 -14.41
CA ARG A 251 0.52 -35.49 -13.86
C ARG A 251 1.12 -36.80 -13.35
N ARG A 252 0.81 -37.20 -12.11
CA ARG A 252 1.23 -38.51 -11.57
C ARG A 252 0.95 -39.56 -12.62
N GLU A 253 1.97 -40.32 -13.03
CA GLU A 253 1.78 -41.40 -13.98
C GLU A 253 0.72 -42.35 -13.43
N ARG A 254 -0.42 -42.38 -14.12
CA ARG A 254 -1.44 -43.39 -13.93
C ARG A 254 -0.84 -44.57 -14.67
N GLY A 255 -0.32 -45.55 -13.93
CA GLY A 255 0.31 -46.74 -14.51
C GLY A 255 -0.60 -47.46 -15.51
N ILE A 256 -0.22 -48.66 -15.94
CA ILE A 256 -0.95 -49.40 -16.97
C ILE A 256 -2.40 -49.59 -16.50
N SER A 257 -3.34 -49.05 -17.29
CA SER A 257 -4.75 -48.89 -16.98
C SER A 257 -5.37 -50.18 -16.44
N GLY A 258 -6.19 -50.04 -15.38
CA GLY A 258 -6.90 -51.15 -14.72
C GLY A 258 -7.86 -51.92 -15.65
N PRO A 259 -8.56 -52.94 -15.13
CA PRO A 259 -9.37 -53.84 -15.94
C PRO A 259 -10.36 -53.07 -16.82
N SER A 260 -10.50 -53.48 -18.09
CA SER A 260 -11.37 -52.84 -19.09
C SER A 260 -12.87 -52.91 -18.75
N ILE A 261 -13.24 -53.66 -17.72
CA ILE A 261 -14.62 -53.96 -17.34
C ILE A 261 -14.82 -53.51 -15.89
N GLY A 262 -15.87 -52.72 -15.66
CA GLY A 262 -16.20 -52.22 -14.34
C GLY A 262 -15.25 -51.12 -13.83
N LYS A 263 -15.51 -50.66 -12.60
CA LYS A 263 -14.65 -49.71 -11.89
C LYS A 263 -13.92 -50.45 -10.78
N LEU A 264 -12.59 -50.44 -10.81
CA LEU A 264 -11.76 -50.94 -9.72
C LEU A 264 -11.73 -49.88 -8.60
N THR A 265 -12.27 -50.23 -7.44
CA THR A 265 -12.20 -49.40 -6.22
C THR A 265 -11.47 -50.18 -5.15
N GLY A 266 -10.24 -49.79 -4.83
CA GLY A 266 -9.38 -50.59 -3.94
C GLY A 266 -9.08 -51.97 -4.53
N ALA A 267 -9.51 -53.04 -3.86
CA ALA A 267 -9.31 -54.43 -4.28
C ALA A 267 -10.54 -55.08 -4.96
N THR A 268 -11.67 -54.36 -5.06
CA THR A 268 -12.92 -54.90 -5.63
C THR A 268 -13.21 -54.30 -7.00
N ILE A 269 -13.73 -55.13 -7.91
CA ILE A 269 -14.20 -54.71 -9.23
C ILE A 269 -15.72 -54.58 -9.18
N ASN A 270 -16.22 -53.36 -9.32
CA ASN A 270 -17.64 -53.08 -9.38
C ASN A 270 -18.13 -53.20 -10.83
N LEU A 271 -18.96 -54.21 -11.09
CA LEU A 271 -19.54 -54.49 -12.40
C LEU A 271 -20.94 -53.89 -12.53
N SER A 272 -21.24 -53.23 -13.64
CA SER A 272 -22.61 -52.81 -13.92
C SER A 272 -23.44 -53.99 -14.45
N LYS A 273 -24.76 -53.95 -14.27
CA LYS A 273 -25.67 -54.95 -14.87
C LYS A 273 -25.49 -55.05 -16.39
N ARG A 274 -25.14 -53.93 -17.05
CA ARG A 274 -24.81 -53.88 -18.47
C ARG A 274 -23.54 -54.68 -18.78
N ASP A 275 -22.47 -54.51 -18.03
CA ASP A 275 -21.22 -55.26 -18.23
C ASP A 275 -21.44 -56.76 -18.07
N ILE A 276 -22.20 -57.14 -17.03
CA ILE A 276 -22.59 -58.53 -16.79
C ILE A 276 -23.39 -59.06 -17.99
N SER A 277 -24.37 -58.30 -18.48
CA SER A 277 -25.18 -58.71 -19.64
C SER A 277 -24.38 -58.82 -20.95
N VAL A 278 -23.42 -57.94 -21.18
CA VAL A 278 -22.55 -57.95 -22.37
C VAL A 278 -21.62 -59.16 -22.33
N ILE A 279 -21.03 -59.47 -21.19
CA ILE A 279 -20.14 -60.62 -21.03
C ILE A 279 -20.93 -61.94 -21.10
N ALA A 280 -22.11 -61.98 -20.48
CA ALA A 280 -22.99 -63.15 -20.54
C ALA A 280 -23.55 -63.39 -21.95
N SER A 281 -23.89 -62.34 -22.70
CA SER A 281 -24.43 -62.45 -24.07
C SER A 281 -23.36 -62.72 -25.13
N LYS A 282 -22.10 -62.28 -24.95
CA LYS A 282 -21.01 -62.51 -25.92
C LYS A 282 -20.65 -63.98 -26.12
N ARG A 283 -21.07 -64.88 -25.23
CA ARG A 283 -20.89 -66.33 -25.39
C ARG A 283 -21.83 -66.98 -26.42
N ARG A 284 -22.74 -66.22 -27.06
CA ARG A 284 -23.68 -66.73 -28.07
C ARG A 284 -23.64 -65.98 -29.40
N ALA A 285 -22.45 -65.79 -30.00
CA ALA A 285 -22.35 -65.40 -31.41
C ALA A 285 -20.94 -65.67 -31.98
N SER A 286 -20.59 -66.96 -32.12
CA SER A 286 -19.49 -67.38 -32.99
C SER A 286 -19.99 -68.47 -33.92
N LYS A 287 -20.86 -68.08 -34.86
CA LYS A 287 -21.05 -68.80 -36.12
C LYS A 287 -21.58 -67.84 -37.18
N GLY A 288 -20.66 -67.37 -38.03
CA GLY A 288 -20.90 -66.96 -39.42
C GLY A 288 -21.67 -65.66 -39.68
N LYS A 289 -20.96 -64.63 -40.14
CA LYS A 289 -21.14 -64.03 -41.47
C LYS A 289 -20.15 -62.91 -41.70
N SER A 290 -19.18 -63.14 -42.58
CA SER A 290 -18.64 -62.06 -43.38
C SER A 290 -19.78 -61.53 -44.25
N LYS A 291 -20.06 -60.23 -44.18
CA LYS A 291 -20.71 -59.52 -45.27
C LYS A 291 -20.02 -58.17 -45.43
N SER A 292 -19.39 -58.08 -46.60
CA SER A 292 -18.84 -56.91 -47.25
C SER A 292 -19.70 -55.66 -47.03
N LYS A 293 -19.05 -54.55 -46.69
CA LYS A 293 -19.57 -53.22 -46.95
C LYS A 293 -18.65 -52.52 -47.94
N ARG A 294 -19.04 -52.71 -49.20
CA ARG A 294 -18.50 -52.06 -50.38
C ARG A 294 -19.00 -50.61 -50.39
N GLY A 295 -18.08 -49.66 -50.50
CA GLY A 295 -18.25 -48.36 -51.17
C GLY A 295 -19.12 -47.29 -50.50
N ARG A 296 -18.49 -46.18 -50.14
CA ARG A 296 -18.92 -44.87 -50.60
C ARG A 296 -17.68 -44.03 -50.90
N ARG A 297 -17.59 -43.65 -52.19
CA ARG A 297 -16.77 -42.57 -52.70
C ARG A 297 -17.25 -41.24 -52.11
#